data_AF-A0A1S3MSJ7-F1
#
_entry.id   AF-A0A1S3MSJ7-F1
#
_cell.length_a   1.000
_cell.length_b   1.000
_cell.length_c   1.000
_cell.angle_alpha   90.00
_cell.angle_beta   90.00
_cell.angle_gamma   90.00
#
_symmetry.space_group_name_H-M   'P 1'
#
loop_
_entity.id
_entity.type
_entity.pdbx_description
1 polymer ?
#
loop_
_entity_poly.entity_id
_entity_poly.type
_entity_poly.pdbx_seq_one_letter_code
_entity_poly.pdbx_strand_id
1 'polypeptide(L)'
;SQVNLTCQAFFGFAGEVSPLIYWMKGEKFIEDLDVERFRESDIKLIREHLGEQEVSITLTIDSVEEADLGNYSCFVENGNGRRQANIQLTKRSRTHTHTHTHNSSLLRVGLEKILPKKAEFSLKTIII
;
A
#
# COMPACT_ATOMS: atom_id res chain seq x y z
N SER A 1 -8.70 1.68 14.67
CA SER A 1 -7.98 2.84 14.13
C SER A 1 -7.97 2.75 12.63
N GLN A 2 -8.11 3.87 11.91
CA GLN A 2 -8.11 3.88 10.44
C GLN A 2 -6.69 3.88 9.87
N VAL A 3 -6.48 3.17 8.76
CA VAL A 3 -5.23 3.15 7.98
C VAL A 3 -5.53 3.35 6.51
N ASN A 4 -4.68 4.12 5.83
CA ASN A 4 -4.73 4.32 4.39
C ASN A 4 -3.43 3.81 3.75
N LEU A 5 -3.56 2.91 2.79
CA LEU A 5 -2.46 2.38 1.97
C LEU A 5 -2.61 2.95 0.56
N THR A 6 -1.74 3.87 0.19
CA THR A 6 -1.77 4.49 -1.14
C THR A 6 -0.74 3.82 -2.04
N CYS A 7 -1.20 3.37 -3.21
CA CYS A 7 -0.35 2.89 -4.28
C CYS A 7 -0.36 3.92 -5.41
N GLN A 8 0.80 4.16 -5.99
CA GLN A 8 0.98 5.06 -7.13
C GLN A 8 1.82 4.34 -8.17
N ALA A 9 1.39 4.39 -9.43
CA ALA A 9 2.04 3.68 -10.52
C ALA A 9 2.11 4.52 -11.80
N PHE A 10 3.00 4.12 -12.70
CA PHE A 10 3.19 4.76 -14.00
C PHE A 10 2.87 3.77 -15.12
N PHE A 11 1.98 4.18 -16.00
CA PHE A 11 1.57 3.44 -17.19
C PHE A 11 2.14 4.16 -18.41
N GLY A 12 2.92 3.44 -19.23
CA GLY A 12 3.33 3.91 -20.55
C GLY A 12 2.12 4.05 -21.48
N PHE A 13 2.37 4.59 -22.68
CA PHE A 13 1.33 4.76 -23.69
C PHE A 13 0.69 3.42 -24.08
N ALA A 14 -0.61 3.27 -23.83
CA ALA A 14 -1.41 2.08 -24.16
C ALA A 14 -2.63 2.37 -25.04
N GLY A 15 -2.67 3.54 -25.71
CA GLY A 15 -3.85 3.99 -26.44
C GLY A 15 -5.02 4.35 -25.52
N GLU A 16 -6.24 3.94 -25.86
CA GLU A 16 -7.46 4.21 -25.08
C GLU A 16 -7.69 3.19 -23.93
N VAL A 17 -6.75 2.29 -23.68
CA VAL A 17 -6.87 1.29 -22.62
C VAL A 17 -6.65 1.93 -21.25
N SER A 18 -7.64 1.81 -20.37
CA SER A 18 -7.55 2.33 -19.00
C SER A 18 -6.53 1.55 -18.17
N PRO A 19 -5.77 2.22 -17.28
CA PRO A 19 -4.80 1.57 -16.41
C PRO A 19 -5.49 0.64 -15.42
N LEU A 20 -5.04 -0.62 -15.32
CA LEU A 20 -5.53 -1.57 -14.33
C LEU A 20 -4.58 -1.55 -13.11
N ILE A 21 -5.08 -1.02 -12.00
CA ILE A 21 -4.39 -0.95 -10.70
C ILE A 21 -5.39 -1.30 -9.59
N TYR A 22 -5.00 -2.20 -8.68
CA TYR A 22 -5.88 -2.70 -7.62
C TYR A 22 -5.09 -3.25 -6.43
N TRP A 23 -5.72 -3.33 -5.26
CA TRP A 23 -5.16 -3.96 -4.07
C TRP A 23 -5.63 -5.40 -3.90
N MET A 24 -4.81 -6.20 -3.21
CA MET A 24 -5.14 -7.53 -2.71
C MET A 24 -4.63 -7.71 -1.29
N LYS A 25 -5.30 -8.55 -0.50
CA LYS A 25 -4.84 -9.02 0.81
C LYS A 25 -4.51 -10.51 0.72
N GLY A 26 -3.22 -10.85 0.76
CA GLY A 26 -2.78 -12.21 0.42
C GLY A 26 -3.22 -12.58 -1.00
N GLU A 27 -4.06 -13.60 -1.12
CA GLU A 27 -4.60 -14.11 -2.39
C GLU A 27 -6.03 -13.62 -2.70
N LYS A 28 -6.62 -12.79 -1.83
CA LYS A 28 -8.00 -12.31 -1.98
C LYS A 28 -8.06 -10.90 -2.54
N PHE A 29 -9.05 -10.64 -3.37
CA PHE A 29 -9.41 -9.27 -3.77
C PHE A 29 -9.99 -8.52 -2.57
N ILE A 30 -9.83 -7.19 -2.57
CA ILE A 30 -10.37 -6.36 -1.49
C ILE A 30 -11.91 -6.38 -1.49
N GLU A 31 -12.54 -6.46 -2.67
CA GLU A 31 -14.01 -6.55 -2.80
C GLU A 31 -14.61 -7.82 -2.19
N ASP A 32 -13.81 -8.88 -2.03
CA ASP A 32 -14.22 -10.13 -1.36
C ASP A 32 -14.10 -10.07 0.17
N LEU A 33 -13.63 -8.95 0.72
CA LEU A 33 -13.50 -8.73 2.16
C LEU A 33 -14.77 -8.06 2.72
N ASP A 34 -14.70 -7.69 4.00
CA ASP A 34 -15.74 -6.92 4.67
C ASP A 34 -15.85 -5.52 4.06
N VAL A 35 -16.80 -5.37 3.13
CA VAL A 35 -17.04 -4.14 2.34
C VAL A 35 -17.42 -2.92 3.19
N GLU A 36 -17.84 -3.11 4.44
CA GLU A 36 -18.12 -1.98 5.34
C GLU A 36 -16.83 -1.38 5.92
N ARG A 37 -15.77 -2.18 6.06
CA ARG A 37 -14.50 -1.77 6.68
C ARG A 37 -13.37 -1.53 5.68
N PHE A 38 -13.39 -2.23 4.55
CA PHE A 38 -12.39 -2.14 3.49
C PHE A 38 -12.96 -1.38 2.31
N ARG A 39 -12.30 -0.28 1.92
CA ARG A 39 -12.72 0.57 0.82
C ARG A 39 -11.56 0.89 -0.09
N GLU A 40 -11.65 0.47 -1.34
CA GLU A 40 -10.76 0.91 -2.39
C GLU A 40 -11.32 2.18 -3.04
N SER A 41 -10.48 3.20 -3.21
CA SER A 41 -10.89 4.44 -3.89
C SER A 41 -11.02 4.22 -5.39
N ASP A 42 -11.73 5.12 -6.08
CA ASP A 42 -11.56 5.25 -7.52
C ASP A 42 -10.08 5.53 -7.88
N ILE A 43 -9.69 5.12 -9.08
CA ILE A 43 -8.36 5.42 -9.63
C ILE A 43 -8.27 6.91 -9.91
N LYS A 44 -7.29 7.56 -9.32
CA LYS A 44 -7.02 9.00 -9.52
C LYS A 44 -5.87 9.19 -10.50
N LEU A 45 -6.11 9.93 -11.57
CA LEU A 45 -5.06 10.46 -12.44
C LEU A 45 -4.27 11.56 -11.70
N ILE A 46 -2.95 11.36 -11.57
CA ILE A 46 -2.03 12.30 -10.93
C ILE A 46 -1.35 13.17 -11.97
N ARG A 47 -0.85 12.58 -13.06
CA ARG A 47 -0.27 13.28 -14.21
C ARG A 47 -0.51 12.51 -15.49
N GLU A 48 -0.55 13.24 -16.60
CA GLU A 48 -0.58 12.67 -17.94
C GLU A 48 0.32 13.48 -18.86
N HIS A 49 1.13 12.80 -19.67
CA HIS A 49 1.96 13.43 -20.69
C HIS A 49 2.16 12.48 -21.87
N LEU A 50 1.83 12.92 -23.09
CA LEU A 50 1.96 12.10 -24.31
C LEU A 50 1.24 10.74 -24.22
N GLY A 51 0.14 10.68 -23.46
CA GLY A 51 -0.64 9.47 -23.19
C GLY A 51 0.02 8.49 -22.22
N GLU A 52 1.15 8.85 -21.62
CA GLU A 52 1.68 8.18 -20.42
C GLU A 52 0.95 8.73 -19.19
N GLN A 53 0.60 7.85 -18.24
CA GLN A 53 -0.24 8.19 -17.09
C GLN A 53 0.44 7.81 -15.77
N GLU A 54 0.54 8.78 -14.85
CA GLU A 54 0.84 8.54 -13.44
C GLU A 54 -0.50 8.52 -12.69
N VAL A 55 -0.85 7.40 -12.06
CA VAL A 55 -2.13 7.22 -11.36
C VAL A 55 -1.92 6.76 -9.92
N SER A 56 -2.94 6.92 -9.08
CA SER A 56 -2.93 6.44 -7.70
C SER A 56 -4.27 5.82 -7.29
N ILE A 57 -4.21 4.79 -6.44
CA ILE A 57 -5.37 4.18 -5.79
C ILE A 57 -5.09 3.99 -4.30
N THR A 58 -6.09 4.18 -3.45
CA THR A 58 -5.94 4.06 -1.99
C THR A 58 -6.87 3.01 -1.42
N LEU A 59 -6.30 2.06 -0.69
CA LEU A 59 -7.05 1.17 0.19
C LEU A 59 -7.19 1.81 1.57
N THR A 60 -8.43 2.00 2.00
CA THR A 60 -8.79 2.48 3.33
C THR A 60 -9.32 1.33 4.17
N ILE A 61 -8.80 1.18 5.40
CA ILE A 61 -9.29 0.24 6.40
C ILE A 61 -9.75 1.06 7.60
N ASP A 62 -11.06 1.21 7.81
CA ASP A 62 -11.62 2.16 8.78
C ASP A 62 -11.39 1.75 10.23
N SER A 63 -11.59 0.46 10.53
CA SER A 63 -11.34 -0.12 11.84
C SER A 63 -10.44 -1.34 11.71
N VAL A 64 -9.12 -1.10 11.78
CA VAL A 64 -8.10 -2.17 11.73
C VAL A 64 -8.20 -3.06 12.97
N GLU A 65 -8.29 -4.36 12.70
CA GLU A 65 -8.31 -5.46 13.67
C GLU A 65 -7.05 -6.32 13.57
N GLU A 66 -6.86 -7.24 14.51
CA GLU A 66 -5.69 -8.14 14.51
C GLU A 66 -5.68 -9.08 13.30
N ALA A 67 -6.85 -9.49 12.82
CA ALA A 67 -7.01 -10.28 11.60
C ALA A 67 -6.69 -9.50 10.32
N ASP A 68 -6.61 -8.17 10.39
CA ASP A 68 -6.27 -7.31 9.26
C ASP A 68 -4.76 -7.16 9.07
N LEU A 69 -3.96 -7.57 10.06
CA LEU A 69 -2.51 -7.61 9.94
C LEU A 69 -2.09 -8.63 8.88
N GLY A 70 -0.97 -8.35 8.21
CA GLY A 70 -0.45 -9.23 7.16
C GLY A 70 -0.09 -8.47 5.89
N ASN A 71 0.06 -9.23 4.80
CA ASN A 71 0.54 -8.72 3.53
C ASN A 71 -0.60 -8.17 2.67
N TYR A 72 -0.41 -6.95 2.20
CA TYR A 72 -1.21 -6.30 1.18
C TYR A 72 -0.35 -6.08 -0.05
N SER A 73 -0.89 -6.34 -1.23
CA SER A 73 -0.15 -6.19 -2.48
C SER A 73 -0.93 -5.24 -3.38
N CYS A 74 -0.25 -4.23 -3.91
CA CYS A 74 -0.77 -3.43 -5.00
C CYS A 74 -0.31 -4.08 -6.31
N PHE A 75 -1.27 -4.40 -7.17
CA PHE A 75 -1.02 -4.95 -8.50
C PHE A 75 -1.26 -3.90 -9.55
N VAL A 76 -0.45 -3.95 -10.60
CA VAL A 76 -0.63 -3.17 -11.81
C VAL A 76 -0.49 -4.07 -13.02
N GLU A 77 -1.35 -3.87 -14.00
CA GLU A 77 -1.45 -4.75 -15.16
C GLU A 77 -1.79 -3.95 -16.42
N ASN A 78 -1.17 -4.32 -17.53
CA ASN A 78 -1.56 -3.90 -18.87
C ASN A 78 -1.36 -5.07 -19.85
N GLY A 79 -1.53 -4.82 -21.16
CA GLY A 79 -1.34 -5.84 -22.20
C GLY A 79 0.06 -6.48 -22.26
N ASN A 80 1.08 -5.83 -21.68
CA ASN A 80 2.47 -6.31 -21.64
C ASN A 80 2.79 -7.12 -20.38
N GLY A 81 1.88 -7.13 -19.40
CA GLY A 81 1.92 -8.05 -18.27
C GLY A 81 1.59 -7.39 -16.93
N ARG A 82 1.85 -8.16 -15.87
CA ARG A 82 1.49 -7.84 -14.49
C ARG A 82 2.74 -7.63 -13.64
N ARG A 83 2.66 -6.69 -12.71
CA ARG A 83 3.66 -6.44 -11.66
C ARG A 83 2.95 -6.17 -10.34
N GLN A 84 3.69 -6.33 -9.25
CA GLN A 84 3.16 -6.11 -7.91
C GLN A 84 4.20 -5.52 -7.00
N ALA A 85 3.72 -4.92 -5.92
CA ALA A 85 4.55 -4.64 -4.78
C ALA A 85 3.77 -4.77 -3.48
N ASN A 86 4.49 -5.18 -2.44
CA ASN A 86 3.92 -5.72 -1.21
C ASN A 86 4.23 -4.78 -0.04
N ILE A 87 3.26 -4.59 0.84
CA ILE A 87 3.40 -3.93 2.14
C ILE A 87 2.88 -4.87 3.23
N GLN A 88 3.52 -4.87 4.39
CA GLN A 88 3.09 -5.64 5.53
C GLN A 88 2.50 -4.72 6.61
N LEU A 89 1.22 -4.90 6.93
CA LEU A 89 0.58 -4.24 8.04
C LEU A 89 0.90 -4.99 9.34
N THR A 90 1.62 -4.35 10.26
CA THR A 90 2.03 -4.96 11.53
C THR A 90 1.54 -4.15 12.72
N LYS A 91 1.12 -4.84 13.78
CA LYS A 91 0.87 -4.21 15.08
C LYS A 91 2.20 -3.81 15.69
N ARG A 92 2.33 -2.55 16.07
CA ARG A 92 3.53 -2.08 16.77
C ARG A 92 3.54 -2.65 18.19
N SER A 93 4.46 -3.56 18.49
CA SER A 93 4.66 -4.03 19.87
C SER A 93 5.32 -2.93 20.70
N ARG A 94 4.75 -2.60 21.87
CA ARG A 94 5.53 -1.94 22.92
C ARG A 94 6.48 -2.99 23.49
N THR A 95 7.76 -2.97 23.10
CA THR A 95 8.79 -3.60 23.93
C THR A 95 8.77 -2.86 25.28
N HIS A 96 8.16 -3.44 26.31
CA HIS A 96 8.61 -3.17 27.67
C HIS A 96 10.02 -3.75 27.74
N THR A 97 11.03 -2.92 27.48
CA THR A 97 12.39 -3.25 27.87
C THR A 97 12.41 -3.24 29.39
N HIS A 98 12.23 -4.40 30.02
CA HIS A 98 13.01 -4.67 31.22
C HIS A 98 14.47 -4.66 30.76
N THR A 99 15.20 -3.62 31.14
CA THR A 99 16.64 -3.53 30.93
C THR A 99 17.30 -4.71 31.64
N HIS A 100 17.72 -5.71 30.87
CA HIS A 100 18.87 -6.54 31.24
C HIS A 100 19.99 -6.21 30.26
N THR A 101 21.05 -5.62 30.78
CA THR A 101 22.17 -5.08 30.03
C THR A 101 22.93 -6.20 29.34
N HIS A 102 22.99 -6.18 28.00
CA HIS A 102 24.16 -6.69 27.29
C HIS A 102 24.35 -5.94 25.97
N ASN A 103 25.56 -5.42 25.80
CA ASN A 103 25.98 -4.54 24.72
C ASN A 103 25.90 -5.22 23.34
N SER A 104 25.17 -4.62 22.40
CA SER A 104 25.50 -4.67 20.97
C SER A 104 24.69 -3.61 20.22
N SER A 105 25.39 -2.78 19.47
CA SER A 105 24.92 -1.56 18.81
C SER A 105 24.08 -1.87 17.57
N LEU A 106 22.84 -1.35 17.51
CA LEU A 106 22.05 -1.23 16.27
C LEU A 106 21.13 0.00 16.40
N LEU A 107 21.28 0.95 15.47
CA LEU A 107 20.50 2.19 15.41
C LEU A 107 19.00 1.88 15.19
N ARG A 108 18.19 2.11 16.23
CA ARG A 108 16.72 2.07 16.18
C ARG A 108 16.18 3.49 16.09
N VAL A 109 15.50 3.83 15.00
CA VAL A 109 14.74 5.08 14.94
C VAL A 109 13.34 4.80 15.49
N GLY A 110 13.11 5.18 16.75
CA GLY A 110 11.80 5.19 17.38
C GLY A 110 11.10 6.52 17.17
N LEU A 111 9.83 6.51 16.76
CA LEU A 111 8.97 7.69 16.81
C LEU A 111 7.85 7.50 17.81
N GLU A 112 7.84 8.34 18.84
CA GLU A 112 6.65 8.73 19.56
C GLU A 112 5.76 9.63 18.69
N LYS A 113 4.49 9.72 19.10
CA LYS A 113 3.36 10.47 18.51
C LYS A 113 2.55 9.68 17.49
N ILE A 114 1.30 9.45 17.88
CA ILE A 114 0.18 9.15 16.99
C ILE A 114 0.08 10.32 16.02
N LEU A 115 0.64 10.14 14.84
CA LEU A 115 0.36 10.90 13.63
C LEU A 115 0.62 9.92 12.49
N PRO A 116 -0.24 9.86 11.46
CA PRO A 116 0.03 9.00 10.33
C PRO A 116 1.27 9.59 9.68
N LYS A 117 2.41 8.94 9.85
CA LYS A 117 3.43 9.06 8.82
C LYS A 117 2.76 8.49 7.59
N LYS A 118 2.22 9.39 6.77
CA LYS A 118 1.77 9.19 5.41
C LYS A 118 2.77 8.21 4.80
N ALA A 119 2.38 6.94 4.80
CA ALA A 119 3.15 5.88 4.20
C ALA A 119 2.88 6.04 2.71
N GLU A 120 3.44 7.09 2.13
CA GLU A 120 3.36 7.40 0.71
C GLU A 120 4.39 6.50 0.03
N PHE A 121 4.02 5.22 -0.11
CA PHE A 121 4.81 4.26 -0.85
C PHE A 121 4.47 4.41 -2.34
N SER A 122 5.19 5.29 -3.03
CA SER A 122 5.12 5.39 -4.49
C SER A 122 5.88 4.22 -5.09
N LEU A 123 5.16 3.18 -5.47
CA LEU A 123 5.68 2.03 -6.19
C LEU A 123 5.66 2.33 -7.68
N LYS A 124 6.67 3.07 -8.15
CA LYS A 124 6.88 3.31 -9.58
C LYS A 124 7.18 1.99 -10.30
N THR A 125 6.14 1.25 -10.62
CA THR A 125 6.19 0.21 -11.61
C THR A 125 6.01 0.89 -12.95
N ILE A 126 7.02 0.81 -13.81
CA ILE A 126 6.90 1.19 -15.22
C ILE A 126 6.35 -0.02 -15.94
N ILE A 127 5.22 0.13 -16.61
CA ILE A 127 4.83 -0.79 -17.65
C ILE A 127 5.09 -0.10 -18.99
N ILE A 128 6.12 -0.56 -19.69
CA ILE A 128 6.46 -0.18 -21.07
C ILE A 128 5.34 -0.68 -21.98
#